data_AF-A0A4U7DI28-F1
#
_entry.id   AF-A0A4U7DI28-F1
#
_cell.length_a   1.000
_cell.length_b   1.000
_cell.length_c   1.000
_cell.angle_alpha   90.00
_cell.angle_beta   90.00
_cell.angle_gamma   90.00
#
_symmetry.space_group_name_H-M   'P 1'
#
loop_
_entity.id
_entity.type
_entity.pdbx_description
1 polymer ?
#
loop_
_entity_poly.entity_id
_entity_poly.type
_entity_poly.pdbx_seq_one_letter_code
_entity_poly.pdbx_strand_id
1 'polypeptide(L)' 'QSADVDTLYLLTTNAPGFFTELGYVEIDRSVAPRAIQQTTEFDDLCPSTATCMKKTL' A
#
# COMPACT_ATOMS: atom_id res chain seq x y z
N GLN A 1 -15.22 -19.21 5.96
CA GLN A 1 -15.53 -17.81 6.27
C GLN A 1 -14.57 -16.97 5.45
N SER A 2 -15.07 -16.20 4.49
CA SER A 2 -14.28 -15.17 3.84
C SER A 2 -14.00 -14.10 4.89
N ALA A 3 -12.74 -13.71 5.10
CA ALA A 3 -12.47 -12.53 5.91
C ALA A 3 -12.95 -11.31 5.12
N ASP A 4 -13.84 -10.51 5.69
CA ASP A 4 -14.15 -9.18 5.16
C ASP A 4 -12.87 -8.34 5.20
N VAL A 5 -12.57 -7.68 4.08
CA VAL A 5 -11.39 -6.81 3.94
C VAL A 5 -11.90 -5.41 3.72
N ASP A 6 -11.64 -4.51 4.67
CA ASP A 6 -12.08 -3.11 4.58
C ASP A 6 -11.10 -2.24 3.78
N THR A 7 -9.82 -2.61 3.72
CA THR A 7 -8.78 -1.76 3.12
C THR A 7 -7.64 -2.57 2.55
N LEU A 8 -7.21 -2.18 1.34
CA LEU A 8 -6.03 -2.69 0.66
C LEU A 8 -4.88 -1.68 0.77
N TYR A 9 -3.67 -2.20 0.92
CA TYR A 9 -2.42 -1.45 0.90
C TYR A 9 -1.51 -2.01 -0.18
N LEU A 10 -0.78 -1.13 -0.86
CA LEU A 10 0.07 -1.46 -1.99
C LEU A 10 1.33 -0.60 -1.95
N LEU A 11 2.47 -1.17 -2.32
CA LEU A 11 3.66 -0.43 -2.71
C LEU A 11 3.87 -0.52 -4.22
N THR A 12 4.13 0.61 -4.87
CA THR A 12 4.49 0.64 -6.29
C THR A 12 5.60 1.64 -6.56
N THR A 13 6.57 1.27 -7.39
CA THR A 13 7.69 2.15 -7.75
C THR A 13 7.47 2.90 -9.06
N ASN A 14 6.67 2.36 -9.98
CA ASN A 14 6.60 2.85 -11.36
C ASN A 14 5.17 3.07 -11.89
N ALA A 15 4.14 2.66 -11.15
CA ALA A 15 2.75 2.72 -11.62
C ALA A 15 1.76 3.44 -10.67
N PRO A 16 2.14 4.49 -9.91
CA PRO A 16 1.19 5.14 -9.00
C PRO A 16 -0.01 5.75 -9.75
N GLY A 17 0.18 6.24 -10.97
CA GLY A 17 -0.92 6.75 -11.81
C GLY A 17 -1.96 5.69 -12.15
N PHE A 18 -1.53 4.48 -12.54
CA PHE A 18 -2.43 3.37 -12.83
C PHE A 18 -3.30 2.99 -11.63
N PHE A 19 -2.71 2.91 -10.44
CA PHE A 19 -3.46 2.57 -9.23
C PHE A 19 -4.36 3.71 -8.77
N THR A 20 -3.98 4.97 -9.04
CA THR A 20 -4.86 6.12 -8.79
C THR A 20 -6.16 5.99 -9.59
N GLU A 21 -6.09 5.59 -10.86
CA GLU A 21 -7.28 5.35 -11.69
C GLU A 21 -8.14 4.18 -11.18
N LEU A 22 -7.53 3.21 -10.49
CA LEU A 22 -8.25 2.11 -9.82
C LEU A 22 -8.86 2.50 -8.46
N GLY A 23 -8.76 3.77 -8.06
CA GLY A 23 -9.31 4.30 -6.81
C GLY A 23 -8.38 4.15 -5.61
N TYR A 24 -7.10 3.87 -5.82
CA TYR A 24 -6.11 3.99 -4.76
C TYR A 24 -5.73 5.45 -4.55
N VAL A 25 -5.35 5.78 -3.32
CA VAL A 25 -4.81 7.08 -2.96
C VAL A 25 -3.41 6.93 -2.39
N GLU A 26 -2.52 7.82 -2.77
CA GLU A 26 -1.18 7.90 -2.19
C GLU A 26 -1.28 8.27 -0.71
N ILE A 27 -0.48 7.59 0.11
CA ILE A 27 -0.36 7.83 1.54
C ILE A 27 1.09 7.77 1.97
N ASP A 28 1.40 8.41 3.09
CA ASP A 28 2.68 8.22 3.74
C ASP A 28 2.83 6.77 4.23
N ARG A 29 4.00 6.16 4.01
CA ARG A 29 4.29 4.80 4.48
C ARG A 29 4.10 4.64 5.99
N SER A 30 4.30 5.70 6.77
CA SER A 30 4.16 5.72 8.23
C SER A 30 2.71 5.66 8.70
N VAL A 31 1.73 6.01 7.85
CA VAL A 31 0.31 5.92 8.20
C VAL A 31 -0.29 4.55 7.89
N ALA A 32 0.42 3.67 7.17
CA ALA A 32 0.00 2.28 7.02
C ALA A 32 -0.05 1.58 8.39
N PRO A 33 -0.94 0.61 8.63
CA PRO A 33 -1.00 -0.10 9.90
C PRO A 33 0.33 -0.79 10.22
N ARG A 34 0.70 -0.87 11.50
CA ARG A 34 1.96 -1.51 11.93
C ARG A 34 2.12 -2.93 11.41
N ALA A 35 1.03 -3.70 11.35
CA ALA A 35 1.02 -5.05 10.78
C ALA A 35 1.44 -5.08 9.30
N ILE A 36 1.11 -4.03 8.53
CA ILE A 36 1.53 -3.86 7.13
C ILE A 36 2.97 -3.33 7.05
N GLN A 37 3.34 -2.36 7.90
CA GLN A 37 4.70 -1.83 7.95
C GLN A 37 5.74 -2.90 8.29
N GLN A 38 5.37 -3.92 9.08
CA GLN A 38 6.25 -5.03 9.45
C GLN A 38 6.36 -6.13 8.40
N THR A 39 5.71 -5.98 7.24
CA THR A 39 5.89 -6.92 6.13
C THR A 39 7.24 -6.70 5.45
N THR A 40 7.85 -7.77 4.96
CA THR A 40 9.15 -7.71 4.26
C THR A 40 9.10 -6.81 3.03
N GLU A 41 7.93 -6.66 2.40
CA GLU A 41 7.73 -5.74 1.27
C GLU A 41 7.90 -4.27 1.68
N PHE A 42 7.41 -3.88 2.86
CA PHE A 42 7.52 -2.53 3.40
C PHE A 42 8.87 -2.23 4.07
N ASP A 43 9.49 -3.25 4.66
CA ASP A 43 10.71 -3.09 5.46
C ASP A 43 11.99 -3.18 4.63
N ASP A 44 12.06 -4.13 3.70
CA ASP A 44 13.36 -4.58 3.14
C ASP A 44 13.37 -4.61 1.59
N LEU A 45 12.28 -5.08 0.96
CA LEU A 45 12.28 -5.34 -0.48
C LEU A 45 11.99 -4.10 -1.35
N CYS A 46 11.16 -3.16 -0.88
CA CYS A 46 11.00 -1.90 -1.59
C CYS A 46 12.06 -0.90 -1.13
N PRO A 47 12.84 -0.29 -2.05
CA PRO A 47 13.58 0.90 -1.69
C PRO A 47 12.60 1.94 -1.13
N SER A 48 13.07 2.81 -0.23
CA SER A 48 12.28 3.92 0.33
C SER A 48 11.69 4.88 -0.73
N THR A 49 11.99 4.64 -2.01
CA THR A 49 11.46 5.34 -3.19
C THR A 49 10.14 4.80 -3.70
N ALA A 50 9.63 3.68 -3.17
CA ALA A 50 8.32 3.17 -3.56
C ALA A 50 7.18 4.02 -2.97
N THR A 51 6.19 4.32 -3.81
CA THR A 51 4.98 5.02 -3.41
C THR A 51 4.06 4.06 -2.66
N CYS A 52 3.68 4.43 -1.44
CA CYS A 52 2.69 3.70 -0.67
C CYS A 52 1.29 4.20 -1.04
N MET A 53 0.38 3.27 -1.32
CA MET A 53 -0.99 3.56 -1.73
C MET A 53 -1.97 2.74 -0.92
N LYS A 54 -3.15 3.29 -0.66
CA LYS A 54 -4.27 2.58 -0.01
C LYS A 54 -5.55 2.66 -0.83
N LYS A 55 -6.43 1.69 -0.68
CA LYS A 55 -7.79 1.72 -1.22
C LYS A 55 -8.76 1.15 -0.21
N THR A 56 -9.82 1.88 0.09
CA THR A 56 -10.96 1.38 0.86
C THR A 56 -11.86 0.57 -0.07
N LEU A 57 -12.30 -0.61 0.37
CA LEU A 57 -13.16 -1.51 -0.40
C LEU A 57 -14.64 -1.26 -0.14
#